data_AF-A0A7C5CV23-F1
#
_entry.id   AF-A0A7C5CV23-F1
#
_cell.length_a   1.000
_cell.length_b   1.000
_cell.length_c   1.000
_cell.angle_alpha   90.00
_cell.angle_beta   90.00
_cell.angle_gamma   90.00
#
_symmetry.space_group_name_H-M   'P 1'
#
loop_
_entity.id
_entity.type
_entity.pdbx_description
1 polymer ?
#
loop_
_entity_poly.entity_id
_entity_poly.type
_entity_poly.pdbx_seq_one_letter_code
_entity_poly.pdbx_strand_id
1 'polypeptide(L)'
;MFDTSFIEQLLGTRTKIRILKVLITDNGHLSRNRLVGLTRTGIRSVYEQTDQLIALGALKETEGKISIDQDFPYLDQLRDLLFLSEDYMNNIQTVLRSIDRILGIDYYITGYASACQNGMPIDVDERSILVMVKEHNKRKERMLQTIKDCTNLKVGWRPTNIIPEDVKRETLFGVEVWISSVERGMVDSIKLDECDHYPIFLLLVQNIVNGSIDLQKIMEYAEDQDMDHIFGPAILAISDRLSDIDLPINIKKGEDPEIRKSVNLALNTVLG
;
A
#
# COMPACT_ATOMS: atom_id res chain seq x y z
N MET A 1 -17.72 27.32 -7.35
CA MET A 1 -16.71 27.42 -8.42
C MET A 1 -15.51 28.09 -7.79
N PHE A 2 -14.34 27.44 -7.77
CA PHE A 2 -13.14 28.09 -7.22
C PHE A 2 -12.81 29.32 -8.06
N ASP A 3 -12.54 30.43 -7.40
CA ASP A 3 -11.88 31.54 -8.07
C ASP A 3 -10.43 31.11 -8.32
N THR A 4 -10.07 30.90 -9.58
CA THR A 4 -8.74 30.44 -10.00
C THR A 4 -7.64 31.35 -9.44
N SER A 5 -7.94 32.64 -9.25
CA SER A 5 -7.03 33.62 -8.66
C SER A 5 -6.71 33.35 -7.18
N PHE A 6 -7.66 32.80 -6.43
CA PHE A 6 -7.46 32.47 -5.01
C PHE A 6 -6.55 31.26 -4.83
N ILE A 7 -6.73 30.21 -5.64
CA ILE A 7 -5.84 29.03 -5.62
C ILE A 7 -4.42 29.42 -6.02
N GLU A 8 -4.26 30.29 -7.02
CA GLU A 8 -2.95 30.81 -7.41
C GLU A 8 -2.29 31.60 -6.27
N GLN A 9 -3.05 32.38 -5.51
CA GLN A 9 -2.51 33.07 -4.33
C GLN A 9 -2.14 32.11 -3.19
N LEU A 10 -2.89 31.02 -3.02
CA LEU A 10 -2.70 30.04 -1.95
C LEU A 10 -1.54 29.08 -2.24
N LEU A 11 -1.36 28.66 -3.50
CA LEU A 11 -0.40 27.64 -3.92
C LEU A 11 0.69 28.16 -4.87
N GLY A 12 0.66 29.45 -5.23
CA GLY A 12 1.52 30.04 -6.27
C GLY A 12 3.02 30.04 -5.97
N THR A 13 3.46 29.58 -4.81
CA THR A 13 4.88 29.39 -4.51
C THR A 13 5.16 28.00 -3.95
N ARG A 14 6.31 27.43 -4.34
CA ARG A 14 6.81 26.16 -3.78
C ARG A 14 6.98 26.23 -2.26
N THR A 15 7.28 27.40 -1.71
CA THR A 15 7.40 27.63 -0.27
C THR A 15 6.06 27.49 0.44
N LYS A 16 4.98 28.07 -0.08
CA LYS A 16 3.62 27.92 0.49
C LYS A 16 3.20 26.46 0.51
N ILE A 17 3.41 25.76 -0.60
CA ILE A 17 3.12 24.32 -0.71
C ILE A 17 3.89 23.54 0.37
N ARG A 18 5.19 23.80 0.55
CA ARG A 18 6.01 23.12 1.58
C ARG A 18 5.55 23.43 3.00
N ILE A 19 5.24 24.69 3.31
CA ILE A 19 4.73 25.10 4.64
C ILE A 19 3.43 24.37 4.95
N LEU A 20 2.47 24.39 4.02
CA LEU A 20 1.18 23.74 4.20
C LEU A 20 1.34 22.22 4.32
N LYS A 21 2.19 21.58 3.50
CA LYS A 21 2.50 20.14 3.60
C LYS A 21 3.04 19.76 4.98
N VAL A 22 4.00 20.52 5.50
CA VAL A 22 4.58 20.29 6.84
C VAL A 22 3.49 20.39 7.91
N LEU A 23 2.68 21.43 7.87
CA LEU A 23 1.63 21.66 8.88
C LEU A 23 0.48 20.64 8.81
N ILE A 24 0.13 20.14 7.61
CA ILE A 24 -0.84 19.05 7.45
C ILE A 24 -0.29 17.72 7.99
N THR A 25 0.99 17.45 7.76
CA THR A 25 1.59 16.15 8.07
C THR A 25 1.88 16.01 9.57
N ASP A 26 2.36 17.08 10.21
CA ASP A 26 2.81 17.04 11.60
C ASP A 26 1.66 17.25 12.61
N ASN A 27 0.41 17.44 12.14
CA ASN A 27 -0.78 17.78 12.94
C ASN A 27 -0.49 18.87 14.00
N GLY A 28 0.44 19.77 13.72
CA GLY A 28 1.23 20.42 14.74
C GLY A 28 1.20 21.94 14.70
N HIS A 29 1.16 22.55 15.88
CA HIS A 29 1.42 23.97 16.10
C HIS A 29 2.94 24.21 16.11
N LEU A 30 3.49 24.72 15.00
CA LEU A 30 4.94 24.87 14.81
C LEU A 30 5.37 26.33 14.88
N SER A 31 6.53 26.62 15.49
CA SER A 31 7.12 27.97 15.39
C SER A 31 7.62 28.24 13.98
N ARG A 32 7.69 29.52 13.58
CA ARG A 32 8.25 29.92 12.27
C ARG A 32 9.69 29.39 12.10
N ASN A 33 10.53 29.43 13.13
CA ASN A 33 11.89 28.87 13.10
C ASN A 33 11.90 27.36 12.83
N ARG A 34 10.94 26.61 13.39
CA ARG A 34 10.83 25.18 13.11
C ARG A 34 10.41 24.92 11.67
N LEU A 35 9.51 25.73 11.11
CA LEU A 35 9.12 25.67 9.70
C LEU A 35 10.30 25.95 8.76
N VAL A 36 11.21 26.87 9.10
CA VAL A 36 12.44 27.10 8.31
C VAL A 36 13.26 25.82 8.18
N GLY A 37 13.52 25.15 9.31
CA GLY A 37 14.29 23.91 9.33
C GLY A 37 13.62 22.78 8.52
N LEU A 38 12.30 22.64 8.63
CA LEU A 38 11.56 21.55 7.98
C LEU A 38 11.33 21.79 6.49
N THR A 39 11.10 23.04 6.07
CA THR A 39 10.85 23.38 4.66
C THR A 39 12.13 23.56 3.85
N ARG A 40 13.31 23.57 4.51
CA ARG A 40 14.63 23.82 3.92
C ARG A 40 14.65 25.07 3.01
N THR A 41 13.89 26.08 3.42
CA THR A 41 13.70 27.32 2.66
C THR A 41 14.23 28.49 3.50
N GLY A 42 14.73 29.54 2.87
CA GLY A 42 15.33 30.68 3.57
C GLY A 42 14.36 31.35 4.55
N ILE A 43 14.87 31.75 5.72
CA ILE A 43 14.10 32.37 6.83
C ILE A 43 13.13 33.43 6.32
N ARG A 44 13.63 34.41 5.55
CA ARG A 44 12.82 35.53 5.05
C ARG A 44 11.63 35.06 4.21
N SER A 45 11.84 34.07 3.35
CA SER A 45 10.78 33.52 2.50
C SER A 45 9.75 32.76 3.32
N VAL A 46 10.17 31.96 4.31
CA VAL A 46 9.22 31.24 5.17
C VAL A 46 8.35 32.20 5.96
N TYR A 47 8.93 33.26 6.52
CA TYR A 47 8.18 34.27 7.27
C TYR A 47 7.15 34.98 6.38
N GLU A 48 7.61 35.54 5.25
CA GLU A 48 6.73 36.27 4.32
C GLU A 48 5.59 35.39 3.79
N GLN A 49 5.89 34.13 3.42
CA GLN A 49 4.89 33.23 2.87
C GLN A 49 3.93 32.71 3.95
N THR A 50 4.38 32.59 5.20
CA THR A 50 3.50 32.29 6.34
C THR A 50 2.51 33.44 6.57
N ASP A 51 2.99 34.69 6.55
CA ASP A 51 2.14 35.86 6.76
C ASP A 51 1.10 35.99 5.64
N GLN A 52 1.49 35.72 4.39
CA GLN A 52 0.55 35.66 3.27
C GLN A 52 -0.52 34.58 3.46
N LEU A 53 -0.15 33.39 3.93
CA LEU A 53 -1.11 32.30 4.18
C LEU A 53 -2.04 32.59 5.37
N ILE A 54 -1.56 33.30 6.39
CA ILE A 54 -2.41 33.82 7.48
C ILE A 54 -3.40 34.86 6.94
N ALA A 55 -2.93 35.80 6.11
CA ALA A 55 -3.78 36.81 5.50
C ALA A 55 -4.88 36.21 4.61
N LEU A 56 -4.59 35.07 3.96
CA LEU A 56 -5.55 34.29 3.17
C LEU A 56 -6.50 33.43 4.03
N GLY A 57 -6.33 33.42 5.36
CA GLY A 57 -7.14 32.64 6.29
C GLY A 57 -6.85 31.14 6.31
N ALA A 58 -5.79 30.67 5.64
CA ALA A 58 -5.43 29.26 5.62
C ALA A 58 -4.65 28.83 6.88
N LEU A 59 -3.95 29.78 7.50
CA LEU A 59 -3.16 29.55 8.72
C LEU A 59 -3.61 30.48 9.85
N LYS A 60 -3.41 30.02 11.08
CA LYS A 60 -3.60 30.78 12.31
C LYS A 60 -2.30 30.80 13.11
N GLU A 61 -1.98 31.96 13.68
CA GLU A 61 -0.92 32.10 14.68
C GLU A 61 -1.54 32.23 16.08
N THR A 62 -1.14 31.35 17.00
CA THR A 62 -1.54 31.40 18.42
C THR A 62 -0.29 31.20 19.27
N GLU A 63 -0.02 32.14 20.17
CA GLU A 63 1.14 32.09 21.07
C GLU A 63 2.49 31.84 20.34
N GLY A 64 2.67 32.46 19.17
CA GLY A 64 3.88 32.32 18.36
C GLY A 64 4.02 30.98 17.62
N LYS A 65 2.97 30.16 17.62
CA LYS A 65 2.90 28.90 16.87
C LYS A 65 1.89 29.01 15.73
N ILE A 66 2.26 28.44 14.60
CA ILE A 66 1.52 28.42 13.35
C ILE A 66 0.84 27.07 13.21
N SER A 67 -0.44 27.09 12.87
CA SER A 67 -1.22 25.89 12.54
C SER A 67 -2.19 26.20 11.40
N ILE A 68 -2.72 25.15 10.79
CA ILE A 68 -3.78 25.30 9.80
C ILE A 68 -5.08 25.69 10.50
N ASP A 69 -5.75 26.68 9.95
CA ASP A 69 -7.06 27.09 10.43
C ASP A 69 -8.09 25.99 10.10
N GLN A 70 -8.71 25.42 11.14
CA GLN A 70 -9.69 24.34 10.96
C GLN A 70 -11.01 24.87 10.40
N ASP A 71 -11.28 26.18 10.53
CA ASP A 71 -12.45 26.84 9.98
C ASP A 71 -12.20 27.31 8.54
N PHE A 72 -11.02 27.02 7.96
CA PHE A 72 -10.71 27.39 6.59
C PHE A 72 -11.68 26.69 5.61
N PRO A 73 -12.48 27.46 4.83
CA PRO A 73 -13.59 26.90 4.04
C PRO A 73 -13.17 25.86 2.99
N TYR A 74 -11.90 25.87 2.59
CA TYR A 74 -11.34 25.02 1.55
C TYR A 74 -10.32 24.01 2.08
N LEU A 75 -10.31 23.74 3.39
CA LEU A 75 -9.31 22.89 4.04
C LEU A 75 -9.23 21.48 3.42
N ASP A 76 -10.37 20.85 3.18
CA ASP A 76 -10.39 19.50 2.60
C ASP A 76 -9.82 19.50 1.17
N GLN A 77 -10.17 20.49 0.35
CA GLN A 77 -9.66 20.59 -1.02
C GLN A 77 -8.17 20.96 -1.06
N LEU A 78 -7.72 21.77 -0.09
CA LEU A 78 -6.31 22.10 0.09
C LEU A 78 -5.50 20.86 0.48
N ARG A 79 -6.04 20.03 1.38
CA ARG A 79 -5.45 18.73 1.72
C ARG A 79 -5.30 17.87 0.48
N ASP A 80 -6.38 17.70 -0.30
CA ASP A 80 -6.36 16.92 -1.54
C ASP A 80 -5.33 17.47 -2.54
N LEU A 81 -5.30 18.78 -2.80
CA LEU A 81 -4.34 19.43 -3.70
C LEU A 81 -2.87 19.28 -3.25
N LEU A 82 -2.61 19.29 -1.94
CA LEU A 82 -1.27 19.11 -1.42
C LEU A 82 -0.83 17.64 -1.42
N PHE A 83 -1.76 16.68 -1.33
CA PHE A 83 -1.48 15.28 -1.66
C PHE A 83 -1.12 15.10 -3.14
N LEU A 84 -1.70 15.92 -4.02
CA LEU A 84 -1.53 15.87 -5.48
C LEU A 84 -0.21 16.45 -6.02
N SER A 85 0.52 17.29 -5.28
CA SER A 85 1.70 17.98 -5.85
C SER A 85 2.98 17.12 -5.80
N GLU A 86 3.31 16.51 -6.95
CA GLU A 86 4.54 15.83 -7.47
C GLU A 86 5.51 15.09 -6.51
N ASP A 87 5.89 13.88 -6.96
CA ASP A 87 6.82 12.86 -6.41
C ASP A 87 6.45 12.16 -5.10
N TYR A 88 5.42 12.59 -4.38
CA TYR A 88 5.05 11.91 -3.13
C TYR A 88 4.42 10.53 -3.40
N MET A 89 3.46 10.42 -4.33
CA MET A 89 2.62 9.21 -4.50
C MET A 89 3.12 8.18 -5.53
N ASN A 90 4.25 8.44 -6.22
CA ASN A 90 4.90 7.42 -7.07
C ASN A 90 5.79 6.46 -6.27
N ASN A 91 6.01 6.79 -5.00
CA ASN A 91 6.78 5.98 -4.09
C ASN A 91 5.83 5.06 -3.28
N ILE A 92 6.09 3.75 -3.32
CA ILE A 92 5.30 2.74 -2.60
C ILE A 92 5.25 2.96 -1.09
N GLN A 93 6.35 3.40 -0.47
CA GLN A 93 6.40 3.72 0.96
C GLN A 93 5.43 4.85 1.31
N THR A 94 5.31 5.85 0.45
CA THR A 94 4.38 6.96 0.68
C THR A 94 2.92 6.53 0.58
N VAL A 95 2.60 5.70 -0.41
CA VAL A 95 1.26 5.13 -0.58
C VAL A 95 0.88 4.31 0.64
N LEU A 96 1.78 3.44 1.12
CA LEU A 96 1.57 2.64 2.33
C LEU A 96 1.33 3.48 3.58
N ARG A 97 2.18 4.51 3.83
CA ARG A 97 1.98 5.43 4.96
C ARG A 97 0.65 6.18 4.88
N SER A 98 0.22 6.51 3.67
CA SER A 98 -1.05 7.22 3.45
C SER A 98 -2.24 6.32 3.76
N ILE A 99 -2.24 5.08 3.26
CA ILE A 99 -3.24 4.05 3.57
C ILE A 99 -3.31 3.85 5.09
N ASP A 100 -2.16 3.65 5.73
CA ASP A 100 -2.08 3.44 7.17
C ASP A 100 -2.66 4.58 7.99
N ARG A 101 -2.33 5.82 7.62
CA ARG A 101 -2.85 7.01 8.29
C ARG A 101 -4.37 7.19 8.11
N ILE A 102 -4.92 6.76 6.97
CA ILE A 102 -6.36 6.89 6.67
C ILE A 102 -7.18 5.83 7.39
N LEU A 103 -6.67 4.60 7.41
CA LEU A 103 -7.43 3.44 7.86
C LEU A 103 -7.10 3.00 9.30
N GLY A 104 -5.92 3.36 9.82
CA GLY A 104 -5.52 3.07 11.19
C GLY A 104 -5.41 1.57 11.46
N ILE A 105 -6.30 1.04 12.31
CA ILE A 105 -6.35 -0.38 12.66
C ILE A 105 -7.41 -1.17 11.88
N ASP A 106 -8.21 -0.49 11.05
CA ASP A 106 -9.36 -1.08 10.36
C ASP A 106 -9.02 -1.61 8.97
N TYR A 107 -7.78 -2.04 8.76
CA TYR A 107 -7.33 -2.59 7.47
C TYR A 107 -6.22 -3.61 7.61
N TYR A 108 -5.98 -4.34 6.53
CA TYR A 108 -4.73 -5.04 6.30
C TYR A 108 -4.42 -5.11 4.80
N ILE A 109 -3.15 -5.33 4.48
CA ILE A 109 -2.66 -5.58 3.13
C ILE A 109 -2.60 -7.09 2.91
N THR A 110 -3.08 -7.53 1.76
CA THR A 110 -3.02 -8.93 1.33
C THR A 110 -2.64 -9.02 -0.14
N GLY A 111 -2.77 -10.21 -0.73
CA GLY A 111 -2.53 -10.44 -2.13
C GLY A 111 -1.04 -10.36 -2.46
N TYR A 112 -0.73 -9.87 -3.65
CA TYR A 112 0.62 -9.98 -4.23
C TYR A 112 1.67 -9.25 -3.38
N ALA A 113 1.36 -8.06 -2.87
CA ALA A 113 2.25 -7.34 -1.95
C ALA A 113 2.64 -8.16 -0.71
N SER A 114 1.68 -8.91 -0.15
CA SER A 114 1.93 -9.78 1.00
C SER A 114 2.63 -11.09 0.62
N ALA A 115 2.40 -11.63 -0.58
CA ALA A 115 3.13 -12.78 -1.09
C ALA A 115 4.63 -12.49 -1.30
N CYS A 116 4.98 -11.22 -1.56
CA CYS A 116 6.35 -10.77 -1.80
C CYS A 116 7.17 -10.47 -0.52
N GLN A 117 6.67 -10.74 0.69
CA GLN A 117 7.39 -10.38 1.94
C GLN A 117 8.77 -11.05 2.03
N ASN A 118 8.90 -12.27 1.52
CA ASN A 118 10.16 -13.02 1.52
C ASN A 118 11.08 -12.69 0.32
N GLY A 119 10.62 -11.88 -0.63
CA GLY A 119 11.37 -11.53 -1.83
C GLY A 119 10.45 -11.22 -3.01
N MET A 120 10.99 -10.44 -3.96
CA MET A 120 10.30 -10.21 -5.23
C MET A 120 10.49 -11.40 -6.18
N PRO A 121 9.49 -11.69 -7.03
CA PRO A 121 9.66 -12.65 -8.12
C PRO A 121 10.76 -12.20 -9.09
N ILE A 122 11.62 -13.15 -9.52
CA ILE A 122 12.83 -12.84 -10.31
C ILE A 122 12.53 -12.24 -11.69
N ASP A 123 11.36 -12.51 -12.26
CA ASP A 123 11.00 -12.18 -13.64
C ASP A 123 9.68 -11.39 -13.75
N VAL A 124 9.28 -10.72 -12.67
CA VAL A 124 8.02 -9.96 -12.63
C VAL A 124 8.22 -8.63 -11.89
N ASP A 125 8.02 -7.51 -12.58
CA ASP A 125 8.05 -6.15 -11.99
C ASP A 125 6.62 -5.61 -11.79
N GLU A 126 5.71 -6.46 -11.31
CA GLU A 126 4.38 -6.02 -10.89
C GLU A 126 4.47 -5.40 -9.51
N ARG A 127 3.76 -4.27 -9.31
CA ARG A 127 3.63 -3.58 -8.02
C ARG A 127 2.18 -3.25 -7.77
N SER A 128 1.48 -4.23 -7.20
CA SER A 128 0.12 -4.09 -6.75
C SER A 128 0.03 -4.05 -5.24
N ILE A 129 -0.97 -3.33 -4.72
CA ILE A 129 -1.32 -3.28 -3.31
C ILE A 129 -2.81 -3.53 -3.22
N LEU A 130 -3.18 -4.65 -2.59
CA LEU A 130 -4.56 -4.94 -2.26
C LEU A 130 -4.82 -4.68 -0.78
N VAL A 131 -5.78 -3.80 -0.50
CA VAL A 131 -6.15 -3.38 0.86
C VAL A 131 -7.52 -3.95 1.23
N MET A 132 -7.57 -4.73 2.31
CA MET A 132 -8.82 -5.22 2.90
C MET A 132 -9.27 -4.24 3.98
N VAL A 133 -10.49 -3.70 3.88
CA VAL A 133 -10.99 -2.62 4.74
C VAL A 133 -12.16 -3.10 5.59
N LYS A 134 -12.03 -3.03 6.92
CA LYS A 134 -13.05 -3.52 7.87
C LYS A 134 -14.25 -2.59 7.98
N GLU A 135 -13.99 -1.28 8.05
CA GLU A 135 -15.03 -0.28 8.24
C GLU A 135 -15.34 0.44 6.93
N HIS A 136 -16.57 0.29 6.44
CA HIS A 136 -17.07 1.04 5.30
C HIS A 136 -17.40 2.49 5.70
N ASN A 137 -16.46 3.39 5.42
CA ASN A 137 -16.64 4.82 5.61
C ASN A 137 -16.45 5.55 4.27
N LYS A 138 -17.52 6.17 3.76
CA LYS A 138 -17.52 6.92 2.47
C LYS A 138 -16.45 8.01 2.39
N ARG A 139 -15.96 8.52 3.53
CA ARG A 139 -14.83 9.46 3.57
C ARG A 139 -13.52 8.72 3.35
N LYS A 140 -13.27 7.64 4.08
CA LYS A 140 -12.06 6.80 3.94
C LYS A 140 -11.95 6.26 2.50
N GLU A 141 -13.05 5.78 1.92
CA GLU A 141 -13.10 5.31 0.53
C GLU A 141 -12.73 6.39 -0.49
N ARG A 142 -13.29 7.61 -0.34
CA ARG A 142 -12.93 8.73 -1.22
C ARG A 142 -11.43 9.04 -1.14
N MET A 143 -10.86 8.99 0.06
CA MET A 143 -9.42 9.21 0.22
C MET A 143 -8.58 8.07 -0.40
N LEU A 144 -9.00 6.81 -0.30
CA LEU A 144 -8.35 5.68 -0.98
C LEU A 144 -8.46 5.79 -2.51
N GLN A 145 -9.60 6.22 -3.02
CA GLN A 145 -9.79 6.50 -4.44
C GLN A 145 -8.83 7.59 -4.93
N THR A 146 -8.69 8.67 -4.17
CA THR A 146 -7.68 9.68 -4.46
C THR A 146 -6.26 9.08 -4.50
N ILE A 147 -5.88 8.22 -3.55
CA ILE A 147 -4.56 7.56 -3.59
C ILE A 147 -4.35 6.82 -4.91
N LYS A 148 -5.33 6.01 -5.31
CA LYS A 148 -5.28 5.21 -6.55
C LYS A 148 -5.18 6.09 -7.79
N ASP A 149 -5.96 7.16 -7.87
CA ASP A 149 -5.97 8.05 -9.03
C ASP A 149 -4.66 8.84 -9.17
N CYS A 150 -3.86 8.92 -8.09
CA CYS A 150 -2.66 9.74 -8.00
C CYS A 150 -1.35 8.95 -7.99
N THR A 151 -1.42 7.63 -8.05
CA THR A 151 -0.25 6.75 -8.03
C THR A 151 -0.16 5.95 -9.33
N ASN A 152 1.06 5.67 -9.78
CA ASN A 152 1.30 4.73 -10.88
C ASN A 152 1.28 3.26 -10.40
N LEU A 153 0.97 3.01 -9.13
CA LEU A 153 0.87 1.67 -8.55
C LEU A 153 -0.54 1.09 -8.75
N LYS A 154 -0.62 -0.24 -8.86
CA LYS A 154 -1.90 -0.94 -8.95
C LYS A 154 -2.51 -1.08 -7.55
N VAL A 155 -3.22 -0.05 -7.10
CA VAL A 155 -3.89 -0.06 -5.78
C VAL A 155 -5.35 -0.49 -5.92
N GLY A 156 -5.73 -1.51 -5.17
CA GLY A 156 -7.10 -1.99 -5.03
C GLY A 156 -7.52 -2.05 -3.57
N TRP A 157 -8.83 -1.95 -3.30
CA TRP A 157 -9.37 -2.24 -1.99
C TRP A 157 -10.68 -3.02 -2.08
N ARG A 158 -10.92 -3.85 -1.07
CA ARG A 158 -12.14 -4.64 -0.90
C ARG A 158 -12.60 -4.57 0.55
N PRO A 159 -13.91 -4.66 0.80
CA PRO A 159 -14.37 -4.74 2.17
C PRO A 159 -14.15 -6.12 2.77
N THR A 160 -13.96 -6.13 4.08
CA THR A 160 -13.95 -7.35 4.89
C THR A 160 -14.77 -7.13 6.15
N ASN A 161 -15.36 -8.19 6.68
CA ASN A 161 -16.04 -8.13 7.98
C ASN A 161 -15.10 -8.49 9.14
N ILE A 162 -14.00 -9.21 8.85
CA ILE A 162 -13.12 -9.81 9.84
C ILE A 162 -11.66 -9.55 9.41
N ILE A 163 -10.83 -9.16 10.37
CA ILE A 163 -9.37 -9.14 10.18
C ILE A 163 -8.87 -10.53 10.61
N PRO A 164 -8.26 -11.32 9.72
CA PRO A 164 -7.75 -12.64 10.05
C PRO A 164 -6.71 -12.63 11.18
N GLU A 165 -6.60 -13.75 11.92
CA GLU A 165 -5.66 -13.86 13.04
C GLU A 165 -4.18 -13.83 12.63
N ASP A 166 -3.88 -14.19 11.39
CA ASP A 166 -2.52 -14.15 10.84
C ASP A 166 -2.08 -12.73 10.45
N VAL A 167 -2.97 -11.73 10.52
CA VAL A 167 -2.62 -10.34 10.25
C VAL A 167 -1.79 -9.77 11.39
N LYS A 168 -0.63 -9.20 11.04
CA LYS A 168 0.31 -8.61 11.99
C LYS A 168 0.80 -7.24 11.52
N ARG A 169 1.38 -6.50 12.46
CA ARG A 169 2.06 -5.24 12.18
C ARG A 169 3.51 -5.57 11.80
N GLU A 170 3.82 -5.49 10.51
CA GLU A 170 5.15 -5.83 9.98
C GLU A 170 5.64 -4.77 8.99
N THR A 171 6.95 -4.82 8.69
CA THR A 171 7.58 -3.87 7.78
C THR A 171 7.48 -4.36 6.34
N LEU A 172 6.70 -3.66 5.52
CA LEU A 172 6.62 -3.86 4.07
C LEU A 172 7.26 -2.67 3.34
N PHE A 173 8.23 -2.94 2.46
CA PHE A 173 9.00 -1.93 1.72
C PHE A 173 9.61 -0.81 2.61
N GLY A 174 9.91 -1.10 3.88
CA GLY A 174 10.44 -0.11 4.83
C GLY A 174 9.38 0.75 5.52
N VAL A 175 8.11 0.33 5.50
CA VAL A 175 6.99 0.97 6.22
C VAL A 175 6.25 -0.07 7.04
N GLU A 176 5.98 0.24 8.31
CA GLU A 176 5.13 -0.61 9.15
C GLU A 176 3.67 -0.50 8.71
N VAL A 177 3.06 -1.65 8.43
CA VAL A 177 1.67 -1.78 7.96
C VAL A 177 1.03 -3.00 8.60
N TRP A 178 -0.31 -3.04 8.62
CA TRP A 178 -1.04 -4.28 8.89
C TRP A 178 -1.02 -5.14 7.63
N ILE A 179 -0.49 -6.36 7.71
CA ILE A 179 -0.31 -7.26 6.57
C ILE A 179 -0.61 -8.71 6.95
N SER A 180 -1.17 -9.47 6.02
CA SER A 180 -1.40 -10.91 6.18
C SER A 180 -0.11 -11.72 6.01
N SER A 181 -0.19 -13.02 6.31
CA SER A 181 0.87 -13.97 5.99
C SER A 181 1.17 -14.04 4.48
N VAL A 182 2.36 -14.53 4.14
CA VAL A 182 2.80 -14.80 2.75
C VAL A 182 1.86 -15.81 2.10
N GLU A 183 1.53 -16.87 2.84
CA GLU A 183 0.66 -17.96 2.39
C GLU A 183 -0.74 -17.45 2.03
N ARG A 184 -1.36 -16.64 2.91
CA ARG A 184 -2.64 -16.00 2.60
C ARG A 184 -2.51 -15.08 1.40
N GLY A 185 -1.42 -14.32 1.32
CA GLY A 185 -1.14 -13.44 0.19
C GLY A 185 -1.17 -14.14 -1.15
N MET A 186 -0.52 -15.30 -1.25
CA MET A 186 -0.52 -16.11 -2.47
C MET A 186 -1.93 -16.55 -2.87
N VAL A 187 -2.72 -17.06 -1.90
CA VAL A 187 -4.09 -17.52 -2.15
C VAL A 187 -5.00 -16.37 -2.56
N ASP A 188 -4.97 -15.26 -1.81
CA ASP A 188 -5.79 -14.07 -2.06
C ASP A 188 -5.48 -13.46 -3.43
N SER A 189 -4.22 -13.47 -3.87
CA SER A 189 -3.80 -12.95 -5.18
C SER A 189 -4.53 -13.64 -6.33
N ILE A 190 -4.60 -14.97 -6.28
CA ILE A 190 -5.30 -15.75 -7.32
C ILE A 190 -6.81 -15.63 -7.12
N LYS A 191 -7.31 -15.79 -5.89
CA LYS A 191 -8.75 -15.79 -5.59
C LYS A 191 -9.43 -14.51 -6.05
N LEU A 192 -8.75 -13.37 -5.86
CA LEU A 192 -9.30 -12.05 -6.12
C LEU A 192 -8.93 -11.51 -7.51
N ASP A 193 -8.33 -12.36 -8.36
CA ASP A 193 -7.90 -12.02 -9.71
C ASP A 193 -7.01 -10.77 -9.73
N GLU A 194 -6.09 -10.70 -8.75
CA GLU A 194 -5.17 -9.57 -8.62
C GLU A 194 -4.09 -9.63 -9.69
N CYS A 195 -3.55 -10.81 -9.98
CA CYS A 195 -2.55 -11.04 -11.00
C CYS A 195 -2.67 -12.46 -11.60
N ASP A 196 -1.98 -12.68 -12.72
CA ASP A 196 -1.92 -14.00 -13.35
C ASP A 196 -1.33 -15.05 -12.40
N HIS A 197 -1.62 -16.33 -12.66
CA HIS A 197 -1.10 -17.42 -11.82
C HIS A 197 0.44 -17.53 -11.83
N TYR A 198 1.09 -17.16 -12.94
CA TYR A 198 2.53 -17.34 -13.11
C TYR A 198 3.37 -16.60 -12.05
N PRO A 199 3.20 -15.30 -11.79
CA PRO A 199 3.89 -14.60 -10.70
C PRO A 199 3.77 -15.29 -9.33
N ILE A 200 2.56 -15.79 -9.00
CA ILE A 200 2.31 -16.46 -7.71
C ILE A 200 3.00 -17.81 -7.66
N PHE A 201 2.95 -18.61 -8.72
CA PHE A 201 3.66 -19.88 -8.77
C PHE A 201 5.18 -19.71 -8.80
N LEU A 202 5.67 -18.63 -9.42
CA LEU A 202 7.09 -18.27 -9.37
C LEU A 202 7.54 -17.97 -7.94
N LEU A 203 6.77 -17.16 -7.20
CA LEU A 203 6.99 -16.93 -5.78
C LEU A 203 6.89 -18.22 -4.95
N LEU A 204 5.91 -19.08 -5.22
CA LEU A 204 5.75 -20.35 -4.52
C LEU A 204 7.00 -21.23 -4.68
N VAL A 205 7.48 -21.42 -5.92
CA VAL A 205 8.70 -22.19 -6.20
C VAL A 205 9.92 -21.56 -5.51
N GLN A 206 10.11 -20.23 -5.63
CA GLN A 206 11.23 -19.54 -4.98
C GLN A 206 11.22 -19.73 -3.46
N ASN A 207 10.06 -19.61 -2.82
CA ASN A 207 9.96 -19.77 -1.38
C ASN A 207 10.13 -21.23 -0.92
N ILE A 208 9.66 -22.20 -1.71
CA ILE A 208 9.91 -23.62 -1.45
C ILE A 208 11.41 -23.91 -1.48
N VAL A 209 12.11 -23.45 -2.53
CA VAL A 209 13.56 -23.64 -2.67
C VAL A 209 14.33 -22.98 -1.52
N ASN A 210 13.86 -21.84 -1.04
CA ASN A 210 14.46 -21.12 0.08
C ASN A 210 14.07 -21.66 1.47
N GLY A 211 13.14 -22.62 1.55
CA GLY A 211 12.61 -23.11 2.83
C GLY A 211 11.87 -22.03 3.64
N SER A 212 11.26 -21.05 2.98
CA SER A 212 10.66 -19.86 3.60
C SER A 212 9.13 -19.83 3.54
N ILE A 213 8.49 -20.97 3.28
CA ILE A 213 7.02 -21.08 3.17
C ILE A 213 6.47 -22.27 3.94
N ASP A 214 5.30 -22.09 4.53
CA ASP A 214 4.51 -23.15 5.16
C ASP A 214 3.46 -23.69 4.19
N LEU A 215 3.76 -24.81 3.53
CA LEU A 215 2.86 -25.42 2.54
C LEU A 215 1.55 -25.91 3.17
N GLN A 216 1.56 -26.28 4.45
CA GLN A 216 0.36 -26.73 5.14
C GLN A 216 -0.60 -25.54 5.34
N LYS A 217 -0.09 -24.37 5.72
CA LYS A 217 -0.89 -23.14 5.79
C LYS A 217 -1.44 -22.68 4.45
N ILE A 218 -0.67 -22.80 3.36
CA ILE A 218 -1.20 -22.52 2.01
C ILE A 218 -2.42 -23.39 1.74
N MET A 219 -2.33 -24.69 2.03
CA MET A 219 -3.44 -25.61 1.81
C MET A 219 -4.64 -25.29 2.69
N GLU A 220 -4.44 -24.95 3.97
CA GLU A 220 -5.52 -24.52 4.87
C GLU A 220 -6.25 -23.28 4.32
N TYR A 221 -5.51 -22.24 3.92
CA TYR A 221 -6.13 -21.05 3.32
C TYR A 221 -6.75 -21.31 1.97
N ALA A 222 -6.19 -22.21 1.17
CA ALA A 222 -6.74 -22.59 -0.12
C ALA A 222 -8.06 -23.36 0.05
N GLU A 223 -8.16 -24.27 1.02
CA GLU A 223 -9.40 -24.97 1.36
C GLU A 223 -10.47 -23.99 1.85
N ASP A 224 -10.13 -23.10 2.78
CA ASP A 224 -11.04 -22.09 3.32
C ASP A 224 -11.64 -21.15 2.24
N GLN A 225 -10.93 -20.98 1.12
CA GLN A 225 -11.29 -20.05 0.05
C GLN A 225 -11.72 -20.75 -1.26
N ASP A 226 -11.91 -22.06 -1.25
CA ASP A 226 -12.22 -22.89 -2.42
C ASP A 226 -11.17 -22.79 -3.55
N MET A 227 -9.88 -22.65 -3.19
CA MET A 227 -8.72 -22.55 -4.08
C MET A 227 -7.80 -23.77 -4.04
N ASP A 228 -8.15 -24.78 -3.25
CA ASP A 228 -7.41 -26.04 -3.09
C ASP A 228 -7.25 -26.83 -4.40
N HIS A 229 -8.23 -26.73 -5.30
CA HIS A 229 -8.17 -27.29 -6.66
C HIS A 229 -7.12 -26.60 -7.56
N ILE A 230 -6.59 -25.43 -7.16
CA ILE A 230 -5.51 -24.73 -7.84
C ILE A 230 -4.16 -25.02 -7.18
N PHE A 231 -4.08 -24.79 -5.87
CA PHE A 231 -2.83 -24.93 -5.12
C PHE A 231 -2.40 -26.39 -4.91
N GLY A 232 -3.34 -27.32 -4.71
CA GLY A 232 -3.04 -28.74 -4.57
C GLY A 232 -2.28 -29.31 -5.78
N PRO A 233 -2.84 -29.21 -7.00
CA PRO A 233 -2.15 -29.62 -8.22
C PRO A 233 -0.82 -28.88 -8.46
N ALA A 234 -0.74 -27.59 -8.13
CA ALA A 234 0.49 -26.82 -8.30
C ALA A 234 1.62 -27.35 -7.40
N ILE A 235 1.34 -27.58 -6.11
CA ILE A 235 2.31 -28.11 -5.15
C ILE A 235 2.77 -29.51 -5.56
N LEU A 236 1.84 -30.38 -6.01
CA LEU A 236 2.21 -31.71 -6.53
C LEU A 236 3.17 -31.61 -7.72
N ALA A 237 2.84 -30.77 -8.71
CA ALA A 237 3.69 -30.59 -9.89
C ALA A 237 5.08 -30.03 -9.55
N ILE A 238 5.18 -29.20 -8.51
CA ILE A 238 6.47 -28.73 -7.98
C ILE A 238 7.23 -29.89 -7.32
N SER A 239 6.57 -30.68 -6.48
CA SER A 239 7.17 -31.83 -5.78
C SER A 239 7.64 -32.94 -6.72
N ASP A 240 7.01 -33.09 -7.89
CA ASP A 240 7.47 -34.04 -8.91
C ASP A 240 8.88 -33.69 -9.45
N ARG A 241 9.26 -32.41 -9.38
CA ARG A 241 10.56 -31.91 -9.88
C ARG A 241 11.57 -31.60 -8.77
N LEU A 242 11.09 -31.26 -7.57
CA LEU A 242 11.92 -30.97 -6.41
C LEU A 242 11.86 -32.13 -5.44
N SER A 243 12.96 -32.88 -5.33
CA SER A 243 13.12 -33.89 -4.29
C SER A 243 13.03 -33.25 -2.90
N ASP A 244 12.48 -33.95 -1.92
CA ASP A 244 12.47 -33.58 -0.49
C ASP A 244 11.58 -32.39 -0.09
N ILE A 245 10.36 -32.32 -0.65
CA ILE A 245 9.30 -31.43 -0.13
C ILE A 245 8.40 -32.19 0.84
N ASP A 246 8.24 -31.68 2.06
CA ASP A 246 7.23 -32.16 3.00
C ASP A 246 5.83 -31.76 2.50
N LEU A 247 5.11 -32.74 1.97
CA LEU A 247 3.79 -32.52 1.39
C LEU A 247 2.71 -32.36 2.48
N PRO A 248 1.79 -31.38 2.31
CA PRO A 248 0.60 -31.25 3.15
C PRO A 248 -0.29 -32.50 3.16
N ILE A 249 -0.96 -32.75 4.28
CA ILE A 249 -1.68 -34.00 4.57
C ILE A 249 -2.94 -34.19 3.68
N ASN A 250 -3.53 -33.11 3.16
CA ASN A 250 -4.83 -33.11 2.46
C ASN A 250 -4.78 -32.60 1.00
N ILE A 251 -3.66 -32.74 0.30
CA ILE A 251 -3.58 -32.28 -1.08
C ILE A 251 -4.61 -32.98 -1.98
N LYS A 252 -5.51 -32.19 -2.59
CA LYS A 252 -6.39 -32.67 -3.64
C LYS A 252 -5.60 -32.92 -4.92
N LYS A 253 -5.84 -34.10 -5.50
CA LYS A 253 -5.33 -34.46 -6.82
C LYS A 253 -6.26 -33.89 -7.89
N GLY A 254 -5.67 -33.26 -8.89
CA GLY A 254 -6.35 -32.73 -10.07
C GLY A 254 -5.31 -32.42 -11.13
N GLU A 255 -5.70 -32.50 -12.40
CA GLU A 255 -4.86 -32.05 -13.51
C GLU A 255 -5.58 -30.89 -14.20
N ASP A 256 -5.06 -29.69 -13.98
CA ASP A 256 -5.37 -28.53 -14.81
C ASP A 256 -4.16 -28.23 -15.71
N PRO A 257 -4.29 -28.38 -17.04
CA PRO A 257 -3.22 -28.12 -17.99
C PRO A 257 -2.65 -26.70 -17.91
N GLU A 258 -3.47 -25.69 -17.58
CA GLU A 258 -3.04 -24.29 -17.51
C GLU A 258 -2.20 -24.04 -16.25
N ILE A 259 -2.62 -24.60 -15.12
CA ILE A 259 -1.85 -24.58 -13.87
C ILE A 259 -0.51 -25.26 -14.10
N ARG A 260 -0.52 -26.47 -14.68
CA ARG A 260 0.70 -27.24 -14.92
C ARG A 260 1.66 -26.50 -15.85
N LYS A 261 1.14 -25.81 -16.87
CA LYS A 261 1.94 -24.97 -17.77
C LYS A 261 2.60 -23.82 -17.02
N SER A 262 1.85 -23.08 -16.20
CA SER A 262 2.37 -21.95 -15.41
C SER A 262 3.39 -22.40 -14.37
N VAL A 263 3.17 -23.53 -13.69
CA VAL A 263 4.11 -24.13 -12.73
C VAL A 263 5.39 -24.59 -13.42
N ASN A 264 5.30 -25.26 -14.58
CA ASN A 264 6.47 -25.69 -15.33
C ASN A 264 7.31 -24.50 -15.80
N LEU A 265 6.66 -23.41 -16.23
CA LEU A 265 7.35 -22.17 -16.56
C LEU A 265 8.09 -21.62 -15.35
N ALA A 266 7.41 -21.50 -14.20
CA ALA A 266 8.01 -21.03 -12.95
C ALA A 266 9.22 -21.89 -12.51
N LEU A 267 9.10 -23.22 -12.58
CA LEU A 267 10.19 -24.15 -12.26
C LEU A 267 11.40 -23.98 -13.18
N ASN A 268 11.18 -23.82 -14.49
CA ASN A 268 12.27 -23.56 -15.44
C ASN A 268 12.93 -22.21 -15.17
N THR A 269 12.16 -21.16 -14.86
CA THR A 269 12.70 -19.84 -14.55
C THR A 269 13.58 -19.85 -13.29
N VAL A 270 13.19 -20.59 -12.24
CA VAL A 270 13.93 -20.64 -10.98
C VAL A 270 15.13 -21.58 -11.03
N LEU A 271 15.00 -22.74 -11.69
CA LEU A 271 16.01 -23.80 -11.65
C LEU A 271 17.03 -23.75 -12.80
N GLY A 272 16.75 -23.02 -13.89
CA GLY A 272 17.58 -22.96 -15.09
C GLY A 272 17.38 -24.15 -16.01
#